data_AF-A0A854ZAV0-F1
#
_entry.id   AF-A0A854ZAV0-F1
#
_cell.length_a   1.000
_cell.length_b   1.000
_cell.length_c   1.000
_cell.angle_alpha   90.00
_cell.angle_beta   90.00
_cell.angle_gamma   90.00
#
_symmetry.space_group_name_H-M   'P 1'
#
loop_
_entity.id
_entity.type
_entity.pdbx_description
1 polymer ?
#
loop_
_entity_poly.entity_id
_entity_poly.type
_entity_poly.pdbx_seq_one_letter_code
_entity_poly.pdbx_strand_id
1 'polypeptide(L)'
;MESTNSPKCMKIEHSHTFAYIFHSSKRDLLVNGHFEQLVPLLVPLEDQNKYAWSVKQDEKQIIGFFRKLAKPNDTLDRYLSLSNLDQNADYIINQKNKVSGRVLTNFGLREPYQFNASNGDTAQVTGDFQSYLFEIEKE
;
A
#
# COMPACT_ATOMS: atom_id res chain seq x y z
N MET A 1 31.02 8.58 -22.44
CA MET A 1 29.84 9.46 -22.28
C MET A 1 28.62 8.56 -22.33
N GLU A 2 28.29 7.94 -21.20
CA GLU A 2 27.13 7.05 -21.09
C GLU A 2 25.97 7.87 -20.53
N SER A 3 24.90 7.93 -21.31
CA SER A 3 23.65 8.60 -20.95
C SER A 3 22.99 7.84 -19.80
N THR A 4 22.91 8.47 -18.63
CA THR A 4 22.13 8.01 -17.49
C THR A 4 20.66 7.99 -17.87
N ASN A 5 20.13 6.78 -18.13
CA ASN A 5 18.71 6.56 -18.32
C ASN A 5 18.04 6.58 -16.94
N SER A 6 17.70 7.79 -16.46
CA SER A 6 16.90 7.95 -15.25
C SER A 6 15.58 7.19 -15.40
N PRO A 7 15.09 6.49 -14.36
CA PRO A 7 13.76 5.88 -14.44
C PRO A 7 12.73 6.99 -14.65
N LYS A 8 12.14 6.96 -15.84
CA LYS A 8 10.99 7.77 -16.22
C LYS A 8 9.93 7.52 -15.15
N CYS A 9 9.63 8.55 -14.33
CA CYS A 9 8.36 8.63 -13.62
C CYS A 9 7.27 8.12 -14.55
N MET A 10 6.43 7.21 -14.07
CA MET A 10 5.25 6.76 -14.79
C MET A 10 4.44 8.00 -15.14
N LYS A 11 4.63 8.50 -16.37
CA LYS A 11 3.83 9.59 -16.90
C LYS A 11 2.43 9.03 -17.01
N ILE A 12 1.54 9.56 -16.19
CA ILE A 12 0.13 9.20 -16.15
C ILE A 12 -0.54 9.80 -17.40
N GLU A 13 -0.21 9.31 -18.60
CA GLU A 13 -0.84 9.76 -19.85
C GLU A 13 -2.14 9.00 -20.16
N HIS A 14 -2.50 7.99 -19.33
CA HIS A 14 -3.73 7.19 -19.46
C HIS A 14 -4.49 6.99 -18.13
N SER A 15 -4.51 8.02 -17.26
CA SER A 15 -4.99 7.95 -15.86
C SER A 15 -6.38 7.31 -15.65
N HIS A 16 -7.35 7.69 -16.47
CA HIS A 16 -8.76 7.39 -16.19
C HIS A 16 -9.16 5.97 -16.57
N THR A 17 -8.64 5.46 -17.69
CA THR A 17 -8.97 4.12 -18.19
C THR A 17 -8.40 3.05 -17.26
N PHE A 18 -7.18 3.23 -16.75
CA PHE A 18 -6.55 2.28 -15.84
C PHE A 18 -7.27 2.21 -14.49
N ALA A 19 -7.60 3.37 -13.91
CA ALA A 19 -8.37 3.44 -12.66
C ALA A 19 -9.76 2.80 -12.80
N TYR A 20 -10.43 3.03 -13.93
CA TYR A 20 -11.73 2.42 -14.23
C TYR A 20 -11.64 0.89 -14.40
N ILE A 21 -10.65 0.40 -15.13
CA ILE A 21 -10.43 -1.05 -15.33
C ILE A 21 -10.12 -1.72 -13.99
N PHE A 22 -9.23 -1.12 -13.19
CA PHE A 22 -8.90 -1.63 -11.86
C PHE A 22 -10.15 -1.71 -10.98
N HIS A 23 -10.88 -0.60 -10.84
CA HIS A 23 -12.10 -0.55 -10.04
C HIS A 23 -13.13 -1.58 -10.51
N SER A 24 -13.35 -1.71 -11.82
CA SER A 24 -14.29 -2.67 -12.37
C SER A 24 -13.87 -4.12 -12.08
N SER A 25 -12.57 -4.42 -12.17
CA SER A 25 -12.04 -5.77 -11.89
C SER A 25 -12.10 -6.16 -10.41
N LYS A 26 -12.07 -5.19 -9.50
CA LYS A 26 -12.07 -5.39 -8.04
C LYS A 26 -13.39 -4.99 -7.38
N ARG A 27 -14.41 -4.67 -8.17
CA ARG A 27 -15.68 -4.07 -7.70
C ARG A 27 -16.37 -4.92 -6.66
N ASP A 28 -16.45 -6.22 -6.89
CA ASP A 28 -17.13 -7.15 -5.99
C ASP A 28 -16.50 -7.12 -4.59
N LEU A 29 -15.17 -7.30 -4.53
CA LEU A 29 -14.39 -7.18 -3.29
C LEU A 29 -14.57 -5.82 -2.61
N LEU A 30 -14.45 -4.71 -3.35
CA LEU A 30 -14.54 -3.36 -2.77
C LEU A 30 -15.94 -3.01 -2.23
N VAL A 31 -17.01 -3.59 -2.80
CA VAL A 31 -18.40 -3.28 -2.43
C VAL A 31 -18.91 -4.25 -1.37
N ASN A 32 -18.59 -5.54 -1.50
CA ASN A 32 -19.17 -6.61 -0.71
C ASN A 32 -18.22 -7.16 0.37
N GLY A 33 -16.93 -6.83 0.30
CA GLY A 33 -15.94 -7.29 1.28
C GLY A 33 -16.12 -6.64 2.65
N HIS A 34 -15.56 -7.31 3.66
CA HIS A 34 -15.50 -6.79 5.02
C HIS A 34 -14.51 -5.61 5.07
N PHE A 35 -15.03 -4.42 5.38
CA PHE A 35 -14.24 -3.22 5.59
C PHE A 35 -13.67 -3.16 7.02
N GLU A 36 -12.41 -2.79 7.15
CA GLU A 36 -11.73 -2.53 8.42
C GLU A 36 -10.87 -1.27 8.29
N GLN A 37 -10.89 -0.43 9.31
CA GLN A 37 -9.97 0.70 9.40
C GLN A 37 -8.70 0.28 10.14
N LEU A 38 -7.54 0.42 9.50
CA LEU A 38 -6.25 -0.05 10.04
C LEU A 38 -5.53 1.00 10.91
N VAL A 39 -5.69 2.28 10.59
CA VAL A 39 -5.12 3.38 11.39
C VAL A 39 -6.24 3.99 12.24
N PRO A 40 -6.18 3.93 13.59
CA PRO A 40 -7.23 4.45 14.45
C PRO A 40 -7.49 5.94 14.27
N LEU A 41 -8.76 6.36 14.31
CA LEU A 41 -9.15 7.79 14.27
C LEU A 41 -8.86 8.54 15.58
N LEU A 42 -8.46 7.85 16.64
CA LEU A 42 -8.25 8.41 17.98
C LEU A 42 -6.87 9.06 18.18
N VAL A 43 -6.04 9.11 17.13
CA VAL A 43 -4.78 9.87 17.16
C VAL A 43 -5.12 11.37 17.10
N PRO A 44 -4.47 12.25 17.90
CA PRO A 44 -4.67 13.69 17.83
C PRO A 44 -4.65 14.20 16.38
N LEU A 45 -5.57 15.12 16.03
CA LEU A 45 -5.74 15.62 14.66
C LEU A 45 -4.45 16.17 14.04
N GLU A 46 -3.58 16.74 14.87
CA GLU A 46 -2.25 17.25 14.52
C GLU A 46 -1.26 16.15 14.08
N ASP A 47 -1.48 14.91 14.51
CA ASP A 47 -0.67 13.73 14.19
C ASP A 47 -1.29 12.83 13.12
N GLN A 48 -2.54 13.09 12.71
CA GLN A 48 -3.22 12.37 11.64
C GLN A 48 -2.66 12.75 10.27
N ASN A 49 -1.49 12.23 9.90
CA ASN A 49 -0.93 12.41 8.55
C ASN A 49 -1.21 11.21 7.62
N LYS A 50 -1.71 10.11 8.17
CA LYS A 50 -1.89 8.84 7.45
C LYS A 50 -3.28 8.26 7.69
N TYR A 51 -3.80 7.62 6.66
CA TYR A 51 -5.04 6.88 6.69
C TYR A 51 -4.80 5.55 6.00
N ALA A 52 -5.22 4.46 6.62
CA ALA A 52 -5.21 3.17 5.96
C ALA A 52 -6.47 2.38 6.32
N TRP A 53 -6.97 1.68 5.32
CA TRP A 53 -8.15 0.84 5.41
C TRP A 53 -7.92 -0.46 4.65
N SER A 54 -8.66 -1.48 5.01
CA SER A 54 -8.63 -2.80 4.42
C SER A 54 -10.04 -3.21 4.00
N VAL A 55 -10.15 -3.90 2.88
CA VAL A 55 -11.36 -4.62 2.48
C VAL A 55 -10.96 -6.05 2.16
N LYS A 56 -11.57 -7.02 2.85
CA LYS A 56 -11.26 -8.44 2.72
C LYS A 56 -12.50 -9.25 2.35
N GLN A 57 -12.38 -10.16 1.40
CA GLN A 57 -13.40 -11.14 1.04
C GLN A 57 -12.70 -12.43 0.64
N ASP A 58 -13.06 -13.53 1.30
CA ASP A 58 -12.42 -14.83 1.12
C ASP A 58 -10.89 -14.72 1.26
N GLU A 59 -10.17 -15.17 0.24
CA GLU A 59 -8.71 -15.18 0.17
C GLU A 59 -8.10 -13.91 -0.42
N LYS A 60 -8.92 -12.89 -0.69
CA LYS A 60 -8.49 -11.63 -1.30
C LYS A 60 -8.66 -10.46 -0.35
N GLN A 61 -7.68 -9.59 -0.32
CA GLN A 61 -7.70 -8.39 0.50
C GLN A 61 -7.05 -7.22 -0.26
N ILE A 62 -7.71 -6.06 -0.21
CA ILE A 62 -7.17 -4.80 -0.72
C ILE A 62 -6.95 -3.87 0.46
N ILE A 63 -5.77 -3.25 0.50
CA ILE A 63 -5.44 -2.24 1.51
C ILE A 63 -5.17 -0.91 0.80
N GLY A 64 -5.97 0.09 1.13
CA GLY A 64 -5.73 1.46 0.73
C GLY A 64 -4.89 2.18 1.76
N PHE A 65 -3.80 2.80 1.30
CA PHE A 65 -2.95 3.68 2.09
C PHE A 65 -3.00 5.09 1.52
N PHE A 66 -3.12 6.08 2.40
CA PHE A 66 -3.06 7.49 2.05
C PHE A 66 -2.22 8.27 3.06
N ARG A 67 -1.39 9.18 2.56
CA ARG A 67 -0.57 10.10 3.36
C ARG A 67 -0.77 11.53 2.86
N LYS A 68 -1.12 12.45 3.76
CA LYS A 68 -1.38 13.85 3.40
C LYS A 68 -0.11 14.60 3.01
N LEU A 69 0.90 14.61 3.88
CA LEU A 69 2.15 15.35 3.68
C LEU A 69 3.34 14.40 3.64
N ALA A 70 4.25 14.62 2.69
CA ALA A 70 5.57 14.01 2.71
C ALA A 70 6.35 14.52 3.93
N LYS A 71 7.05 13.61 4.61
CA LYS A 71 7.96 13.99 5.70
C LYS A 71 9.40 13.77 5.24
N PRO A 72 10.28 14.78 5.32
CA PRO A 72 11.71 14.58 5.08
C PRO A 72 12.29 13.70 6.18
N ASN A 73 13.20 12.79 5.82
CA ASN A 73 13.86 11.85 6.75
C ASN A 73 12.89 11.04 7.64
N ASP A 74 11.70 10.69 7.13
CA ASP A 74 10.81 9.73 7.82
C ASP A 74 11.53 8.37 7.94
N THR A 75 11.44 7.73 9.10
CA THR A 75 12.12 6.45 9.37
C THR A 75 11.64 5.38 8.38
N LEU A 76 12.57 4.59 7.83
CA LEU A 76 12.33 3.66 6.73
C LEU A 76 11.38 2.49 7.06
N ASP A 77 11.21 2.17 8.35
CA ASP A 77 10.53 0.96 8.81
C ASP A 77 9.23 1.30 9.53
N ARG A 78 8.20 1.60 8.73
CA ARG A 78 6.83 1.78 9.23
C ARG A 78 5.96 0.67 8.66
N TYR A 79 5.16 0.07 9.52
CA TYR A 79 4.34 -1.07 9.19
C TYR A 79 2.89 -0.79 9.58
N LEU A 80 1.97 -1.24 8.74
CA LEU A 80 0.55 -1.30 8.99
C LEU A 80 0.26 -2.62 9.69
N SER A 81 -0.29 -2.56 10.90
CA SER A 81 -0.75 -3.76 11.59
C SER A 81 -1.95 -4.35 10.85
N LEU A 82 -1.88 -5.64 10.54
CA LEU A 82 -2.98 -6.38 9.93
C LEU A 82 -3.57 -7.34 10.97
N SER A 83 -4.88 -7.29 11.16
CA SER A 83 -5.59 -8.20 12.04
C SER A 83 -6.11 -9.41 11.23
N ASN A 84 -6.42 -10.52 11.92
CA ASN A 84 -7.16 -11.65 11.33
C ASN A 84 -6.51 -12.34 10.11
N LEU A 85 -5.17 -12.42 10.11
CA LEU A 85 -4.43 -13.26 9.16
C LEU A 85 -4.22 -14.67 9.72
N ASP A 86 -4.23 -15.66 8.83
CA ASP A 86 -3.89 -17.04 9.14
C ASP A 86 -2.37 -17.18 9.23
N GLN A 87 -1.86 -17.45 10.43
CA GLN A 87 -0.42 -17.51 10.68
C GLN A 87 0.26 -18.71 9.99
N ASN A 88 -0.51 -19.72 9.59
CA ASN A 88 0.01 -20.94 8.97
C ASN A 88 -0.06 -20.89 7.44
N ALA A 89 -0.57 -19.82 6.86
CA ALA A 89 -0.66 -19.62 5.42
C ALA A 89 0.43 -18.69 4.91
N ASP A 90 0.64 -18.73 3.60
CA ASP A 90 1.45 -17.76 2.89
C ASP A 90 0.55 -16.78 2.12
N TYR A 91 1.06 -15.57 1.91
CA TYR A 91 0.36 -14.49 1.25
C TYR A 91 1.22 -13.91 0.13
N ILE A 92 0.59 -13.64 -1.01
CA ILE A 92 1.21 -12.94 -2.14
C ILE A 92 0.80 -11.47 -2.10
N ILE A 93 1.79 -10.58 -1.98
CA ILE A 93 1.60 -9.13 -1.96
C ILE A 93 1.92 -8.57 -3.35
N ASN A 94 0.97 -7.81 -3.91
CA ASN A 94 1.05 -7.16 -5.22
C ASN A 94 1.47 -8.11 -6.34
N GLN A 95 0.99 -9.37 -6.28
CA GLN A 95 1.27 -10.43 -7.25
C GLN A 95 2.77 -10.76 -7.41
N LYS A 96 3.62 -10.40 -6.43
CA LYS A 96 5.08 -10.50 -6.55
C LYS A 96 5.75 -11.11 -5.32
N ASN A 97 5.47 -10.57 -4.14
CA ASN A 97 6.23 -10.92 -2.94
C ASN A 97 5.46 -11.92 -2.10
N LYS A 98 6.04 -13.11 -1.90
CA LYS A 98 5.50 -14.12 -1.00
C LYS A 98 5.97 -13.86 0.44
N VAL A 99 5.04 -13.75 1.38
CA VAL A 99 5.31 -13.47 2.80
C VAL A 99 4.41 -14.37 3.66
N SER A 100 4.97 -14.99 4.70
CA SER A 100 4.19 -15.82 5.60
C SER A 100 3.23 -15.00 6.46
N GLY A 101 2.07 -15.57 6.77
CA GLY A 101 1.07 -14.96 7.65
C GLY A 101 1.66 -14.61 9.01
N ARG A 102 2.51 -15.47 9.58
CA ARG A 102 3.22 -15.20 10.83
C ARG A 102 4.08 -13.92 10.79
N VAL A 103 4.76 -13.65 9.67
CA VAL A 103 5.55 -12.41 9.52
C VAL A 103 4.62 -11.20 9.45
N LEU A 104 3.55 -11.28 8.66
CA LEU A 104 2.58 -10.19 8.55
C LEU A 104 1.84 -9.91 9.85
N THR A 105 1.52 -10.93 10.64
CA THR A 105 0.90 -10.78 11.97
C THR A 105 1.86 -10.11 12.96
N ASN A 106 3.15 -10.49 12.96
CA ASN A 106 4.10 -10.01 13.97
C ASN A 106 4.71 -8.66 13.65
N PHE A 107 5.01 -8.38 12.38
CA PHE A 107 5.67 -7.14 11.95
C PHE A 107 4.72 -6.17 11.25
N GLY A 108 3.64 -6.68 10.65
CA GLY A 108 2.74 -5.89 9.82
C GLY A 108 3.18 -5.83 8.36
N LEU A 109 2.36 -5.15 7.56
CA LEU A 109 2.64 -4.85 6.17
C LEU A 109 3.46 -3.56 6.08
N ARG A 110 4.61 -3.61 5.42
CA ARG A 110 5.45 -2.42 5.23
C ARG A 110 4.68 -1.32 4.47
N GLU A 111 4.72 -0.10 4.99
CA GLU A 111 4.24 1.09 4.26
C GLU A 111 5.01 1.30 2.94
N PRO A 112 4.41 1.97 1.94
CA PRO A 112 5.09 2.22 0.67
C PRO A 112 6.33 3.11 0.87
N TYR A 113 7.42 2.79 0.18
CA TYR A 113 8.64 3.58 0.25
C TYR A 113 8.44 4.99 -0.29
N GLN A 114 8.69 5.99 0.56
CA GLN A 114 8.69 7.38 0.15
C GLN A 114 10.00 7.73 -0.55
N PHE A 115 9.91 8.50 -1.63
CA PHE A 115 11.07 9.09 -2.28
C PHE A 115 11.81 10.04 -1.33
N ASN A 116 13.14 9.87 -1.24
CA ASN A 116 14.03 10.66 -0.38
C ASN A 116 15.23 11.24 -1.15
N ALA A 117 15.09 11.48 -2.46
CA ALA A 117 16.14 11.93 -3.39
C ALA A 117 17.27 10.93 -3.68
N SER A 118 17.45 9.88 -2.87
CA SER A 118 18.50 8.85 -3.07
C SER A 118 17.96 7.48 -3.50
N ASN A 119 16.67 7.21 -3.26
CA ASN A 119 16.04 5.91 -3.49
C ASN A 119 15.12 5.89 -4.74
N GLY A 120 15.51 6.60 -5.80
CA GLY A 120 14.68 6.75 -7.00
C GLY A 120 14.22 5.41 -7.61
N ASP A 121 15.05 4.38 -7.52
CA ASP A 121 14.76 3.06 -8.09
C ASP A 121 13.79 2.22 -7.24
N THR A 122 13.62 2.54 -5.95
CA THR A 122 12.82 1.75 -5.00
C THR A 122 11.63 2.51 -4.42
N ALA A 123 11.56 3.83 -4.62
CA ALA A 123 10.45 4.64 -4.16
C ALA A 123 9.14 4.24 -4.87
N GLN A 124 8.08 4.10 -4.07
CA GLN A 124 6.73 3.79 -4.54
C GLN A 124 5.83 5.04 -4.55
N VAL A 125 6.14 6.04 -3.72
CA VAL A 125 5.38 7.29 -3.59
C VAL A 125 6.31 8.50 -3.50
N THR A 126 5.86 9.66 -3.99
CA THR A 126 6.59 10.93 -3.95
C THR A 126 5.63 12.12 -3.81
N GLY A 127 6.12 13.26 -3.29
CA GLY A 127 5.32 14.47 -3.10
C GLY A 127 4.24 14.38 -2.02
N ASP A 128 3.34 15.34 -1.96
CA ASP A 128 2.19 15.33 -1.04
C ASP A 128 0.99 14.56 -1.61
N PHE A 129 0.02 14.22 -0.76
CA PHE A 129 -1.21 13.49 -1.12
C PHE A 129 -0.96 12.13 -1.78
N GLN A 130 -0.10 11.35 -1.15
CA GLN A 130 0.34 10.05 -1.65
C GLN A 130 -0.74 9.00 -1.42
N SER A 131 -1.06 8.23 -2.46
CA SER A 131 -1.92 7.04 -2.36
C SER A 131 -1.19 5.80 -2.84
N TYR A 132 -1.46 4.67 -2.21
CA TYR A 132 -0.96 3.36 -2.62
C TYR A 132 -1.99 2.28 -2.32
N LEU A 133 -2.13 1.31 -3.21
CA LEU A 133 -2.98 0.15 -3.02
C LEU A 133 -2.11 -1.10 -2.92
N PHE A 134 -2.36 -1.89 -1.88
CA PHE A 134 -1.82 -3.24 -1.77
C PHE A 134 -2.90 -4.24 -2.13
N GLU A 135 -2.54 -5.22 -2.95
CA GLU A 135 -3.32 -6.43 -3.19
C GLU A 135 -2.67 -7.57 -2.43
N ILE A 136 -3.43 -8.25 -1.59
CA ILE A 136 -2.99 -9.40 -0.81
C ILE A 136 -3.89 -10.58 -1.17
N GLU A 137 -3.27 -11.70 -1.56
CA GLU A 137 -3.98 -12.94 -1.82
C GLU A 137 -3.39 -14.06 -0.95
N LYS A 138 -4.23 -14.82 -0.25
CA LYS A 138 -3.81 -16.03 0.49
C LYS A 138 -3.58 -17.16 -0.51
N GLU A 139 -2.49 -17.90 -0.35
CA GLU A 139 -2.15 -19.09 -1.13
C GLU A 139 -2.75 -20.37 -0.54
#